data_AF-A0A7C1LZR5-F1
#
_entry.id   AF-A0A7C1LZR5-F1
#
_cell.length_a   1.000
_cell.length_b   1.000
_cell.length_c   1.000
_cell.angle_alpha   90.00
_cell.angle_beta   90.00
_cell.angle_gamma   90.00
#
_symmetry.space_group_name_H-M   'P 1'
#
loop_
_entity.id
_entity.type
_entity.pdbx_description
1 polymer ?
#
loop_
_entity_poly.entity_id
_entity_poly.type
_entity_poly.pdbx_seq_one_letter_code
_entity_poly.pdbx_strand_id
1 'polypeptide(L)'
;MNEQESRDRATKSINLVLIAISMLILGALGLVFVTQMELQPGWVWDDLNEIYPASIYSLESDDVTGDGINDILVYVDIQHEREEIANNTPQYGGIFLINGRTGAPFWSREFSTPVKKVFQIMDVDSDNIKDYFVDRATASPNWSYGEG
;
A
#
# COMPACT_ATOMS: atom_id res chain seq x y z
N MET A 1 -58.71 -26.50 -16.47
CA MET A 1 -57.30 -26.47 -16.04
C MET A 1 -57.28 -26.94 -14.60
N ASN A 2 -56.54 -28.00 -14.28
CA ASN A 2 -56.65 -28.68 -12.98
C ASN A 2 -55.89 -27.90 -11.89
N GLU A 3 -56.41 -27.79 -10.66
CA GLU A 3 -55.80 -26.99 -9.58
C GLU A 3 -54.34 -27.39 -9.29
N GLN A 4 -54.04 -28.67 -9.48
CA GLN A 4 -52.71 -29.25 -9.29
C GLN A 4 -51.70 -28.75 -10.34
N GLU A 5 -52.12 -28.62 -11.62
CA GLU A 5 -51.25 -28.06 -12.68
C GLU A 5 -51.00 -26.56 -12.49
N SER A 6 -51.95 -25.84 -11.88
CA SER A 6 -51.79 -24.43 -11.54
C SER A 6 -50.77 -24.24 -10.41
N ARG A 7 -50.82 -25.08 -9.39
CA ARG A 7 -49.88 -25.07 -8.26
C ARG A 7 -48.46 -25.46 -8.68
N ASP A 8 -48.31 -26.46 -9.53
CA ASP A 8 -46.99 -26.88 -10.04
C ASP A 8 -46.35 -25.79 -10.91
N ARG A 9 -47.13 -25.11 -11.75
CA ARG A 9 -46.65 -23.95 -12.52
C ARG A 9 -46.20 -22.81 -11.61
N ALA A 10 -47.00 -22.46 -10.60
CA ALA A 10 -46.64 -21.41 -9.65
C ALA A 10 -45.35 -21.74 -8.89
N THR A 11 -45.19 -22.97 -8.41
CA THR A 11 -44.00 -23.43 -7.69
C THR A 11 -42.75 -23.38 -8.58
N LYS A 12 -42.87 -23.80 -9.84
CA LYS A 12 -41.77 -23.74 -10.82
C LYS A 12 -41.36 -22.30 -11.10
N SER A 13 -42.33 -21.38 -11.24
CA SER A 13 -42.06 -19.95 -11.41
C SER A 13 -41.38 -19.33 -10.20
N ILE A 14 -41.81 -19.68 -8.98
CA ILE A 14 -41.20 -19.19 -7.73
C ILE A 14 -39.75 -19.68 -7.61
N ASN A 15 -39.49 -20.96 -7.87
CA ASN A 15 -38.13 -21.51 -7.84
C ASN A 15 -37.23 -20.83 -8.86
N LEU A 16 -37.74 -20.52 -10.06
CA LEU A 16 -36.98 -19.82 -11.09
C LEU A 16 -36.58 -18.40 -10.63
N VAL A 17 -37.51 -17.69 -9.99
CA VAL A 17 -37.25 -16.34 -9.45
C VAL A 17 -36.22 -16.40 -8.32
N LEU A 18 -36.33 -17.37 -7.42
CA LEU A 18 -35.36 -17.58 -6.33
C LEU A 18 -33.95 -17.88 -6.85
N ILE A 19 -33.84 -18.70 -7.90
CA ILE A 19 -32.56 -18.99 -8.56
C ILE A 19 -31.98 -17.73 -9.19
N ALA A 20 -32.80 -16.94 -9.90
CA ALA A 20 -32.36 -15.70 -10.52
C ALA A 20 -31.86 -14.67 -9.49
N ILE A 21 -32.58 -14.51 -8.38
CA ILE A 21 -32.16 -13.63 -7.26
C ILE A 21 -30.86 -14.14 -6.63
N SER A 22 -30.74 -15.45 -6.41
CA SER A 22 -29.53 -16.05 -5.83
C SER A 22 -28.31 -15.82 -6.73
N MET A 23 -28.45 -15.96 -8.06
CA MET A 23 -27.37 -15.67 -9.00
C MET A 23 -26.98 -14.18 -8.99
N LEU A 24 -27.94 -13.27 -8.90
CA LEU A 24 -27.66 -11.83 -8.79
C LEU A 24 -26.89 -11.50 -7.50
N ILE A 25 -27.29 -12.09 -6.37
CA ILE A 25 -26.59 -11.90 -5.09
C ILE A 25 -25.17 -12.46 -5.16
N LEU A 26 -25.00 -13.69 -5.66
CA LEU A 26 -23.68 -14.30 -5.79
C LEU A 26 -22.78 -13.54 -6.77
N GLY A 27 -23.33 -13.04 -7.87
CA GLY A 27 -22.60 -12.19 -8.82
C GLY A 27 -22.15 -10.87 -8.19
N ALA A 28 -23.03 -10.20 -7.44
CA ALA A 28 -22.68 -8.98 -6.72
C ALA A 28 -21.63 -9.22 -5.62
N LEU A 29 -21.78 -10.29 -4.84
CA LEU A 29 -20.80 -10.68 -3.81
C LEU A 29 -19.45 -11.05 -4.42
N GLY A 30 -19.44 -11.77 -5.55
CA GLY A 30 -18.22 -12.08 -6.29
C GLY A 30 -17.52 -10.83 -6.81
N LEU A 31 -18.27 -9.87 -7.36
CA LEU A 31 -17.73 -8.60 -7.81
C LEU A 31 -17.13 -7.79 -6.64
N VAL A 32 -17.85 -7.70 -5.52
CA VAL A 32 -17.34 -7.06 -4.30
C VAL A 32 -16.08 -7.76 -3.84
N PHE A 33 -16.06 -9.10 -3.77
CA PHE A 33 -14.90 -9.86 -3.34
C PHE A 33 -13.67 -9.61 -4.24
N VAL A 34 -13.84 -9.60 -5.56
CA VAL A 34 -12.75 -9.31 -6.51
C VAL A 34 -12.24 -7.88 -6.35
N THR A 35 -13.12 -6.89 -6.30
CA THR A 35 -12.72 -5.48 -6.13
C THR A 35 -12.03 -5.21 -4.79
N GLN A 36 -12.40 -5.93 -3.72
CA GLN A 36 -11.72 -5.83 -2.43
C GLN A 36 -10.34 -6.51 -2.44
N MET A 37 -10.11 -7.53 -3.28
CA MET A 37 -8.80 -8.14 -3.45
C MET A 37 -7.85 -7.27 -4.28
N GLU A 38 -8.34 -6.53 -5.27
CA GLU A 38 -7.53 -5.56 -6.03
C GLU A 38 -7.10 -4.35 -5.19
N LEU A 39 -7.81 -4.06 -4.08
CA LEU A 39 -7.48 -2.98 -3.15
C LEU A 39 -6.58 -3.43 -1.99
N GLN A 40 -5.98 -4.64 -2.05
CA GLN A 40 -5.12 -5.08 -0.96
C GLN A 40 -3.81 -4.26 -0.96
N PRO A 41 -3.34 -3.78 0.21
CA PRO A 41 -2.14 -2.94 0.35
C PRO A 41 -0.83 -3.54 -0.19
N GLY A 42 -0.84 -4.79 -0.69
CA GLY A 42 0.30 -5.52 -1.24
C GLY A 42 0.93 -4.88 -2.48
N TRP A 43 0.12 -4.30 -3.38
CA TRP A 43 0.62 -3.85 -4.68
C TRP A 43 1.51 -2.61 -4.63
N VAL A 44 1.27 -1.71 -3.69
CA VAL A 44 2.16 -0.56 -3.50
C VAL A 44 3.57 -0.99 -3.10
N TRP A 45 3.71 -2.13 -2.42
CA TRP A 45 5.02 -2.70 -2.11
C TRP A 45 5.71 -3.27 -3.35
N ASP A 46 4.96 -3.95 -4.22
CA ASP A 46 5.50 -4.49 -5.47
C ASP A 46 5.92 -3.37 -6.43
N ASP A 47 5.09 -2.31 -6.56
CA ASP A 47 5.40 -1.13 -7.36
C ASP A 47 6.64 -0.40 -6.83
N LEU A 48 6.74 -0.21 -5.51
CA LEU A 48 7.91 0.41 -4.89
C LEU A 48 9.17 -0.47 -5.03
N ASN A 49 9.05 -1.79 -4.96
CA ASN A 49 10.17 -2.71 -5.17
C ASN A 49 10.65 -2.74 -6.63
N GLU A 50 9.75 -2.54 -7.61
CA GLU A 50 10.11 -2.44 -9.03
C GLU A 50 10.89 -1.14 -9.31
N ILE A 51 10.46 -0.02 -8.72
CA ILE A 51 11.10 1.29 -8.88
C ILE A 51 12.42 1.36 -8.09
N TYR A 52 12.42 0.78 -6.89
CA TYR A 52 13.56 0.77 -5.98
C TYR A 52 13.92 -0.67 -5.62
N PRO A 53 14.87 -1.31 -6.33
CA PRO A 53 15.35 -2.67 -6.02
C PRO A 53 16.23 -2.66 -4.75
N ALA A 54 15.65 -2.27 -3.63
CA ALA A 54 16.29 -1.73 -2.44
C ALA A 54 15.59 -2.18 -1.15
N SER A 55 16.20 -1.93 0.00
CA SER A 55 15.61 -2.24 1.31
C SER A 55 14.51 -1.25 1.64
N ILE A 56 13.27 -1.72 1.72
CA ILE A 56 12.11 -0.93 2.11
C ILE A 56 11.83 -1.15 3.60
N TYR A 57 11.62 -0.06 4.32
CA TYR A 57 11.25 -0.05 5.73
C TYR A 57 9.93 0.67 5.94
N SER A 58 9.17 0.26 6.94
CA SER A 58 7.90 0.87 7.29
C SER A 58 7.79 1.12 8.78
N LEU A 59 6.98 2.11 9.13
CA LEU A 59 6.64 2.49 10.49
C LEU A 59 5.22 3.04 10.54
N GLU A 60 4.56 2.84 11.68
CA GLU A 60 3.23 3.36 11.94
C GLU A 60 3.27 4.90 12.06
N SER A 61 2.34 5.57 11.39
CA SER A 61 2.10 7.01 11.50
C SER A 61 0.80 7.27 12.25
N ASP A 62 0.59 8.50 12.71
CA ASP A 62 -0.72 8.88 13.23
C ASP A 62 -1.74 8.95 12.05
N ASP A 63 -3.01 9.21 12.33
CA ASP A 63 -4.06 9.37 11.30
C ASP A 63 -3.92 10.72 10.57
N VAL A 64 -2.96 10.80 9.65
CA VAL A 64 -2.67 12.00 8.85
C VAL A 64 -3.78 12.26 7.82
N THR A 65 -4.42 11.20 7.32
CA THR A 65 -5.52 11.30 6.35
C THR A 65 -6.86 11.67 6.97
N GLY A 66 -6.99 11.61 8.30
CA GLY A 66 -8.19 11.99 9.05
C GLY A 66 -9.35 11.00 8.89
N ASP A 67 -9.06 9.74 8.57
CA ASP A 67 -10.07 8.70 8.29
C ASP A 67 -10.41 7.83 9.50
N GLY A 68 -9.77 8.11 10.64
CA GLY A 68 -9.90 7.38 11.91
C GLY A 68 -9.03 6.12 11.99
N ILE A 69 -8.13 5.88 11.04
CA ILE A 69 -7.14 4.80 11.06
C ILE A 69 -5.74 5.40 10.89
N ASN A 70 -4.81 4.92 11.71
CA ASN A 70 -3.40 5.30 11.63
C ASN A 70 -2.80 4.96 10.25
N ASP A 71 -2.04 5.89 9.68
CA ASP A 71 -1.42 5.73 8.37
C ASP A 71 -0.06 5.03 8.48
N ILE A 72 0.59 4.80 7.33
CA ILE A 72 1.88 4.09 7.25
C ILE A 72 2.90 5.00 6.59
N LEU A 73 4.02 5.25 7.29
CA LEU A 73 5.17 5.88 6.68
C LEU A 73 6.13 4.80 6.19
N VAL A 74 6.55 4.93 4.95
CA VAL A 74 7.50 4.05 4.29
C VAL A 74 8.73 4.85 3.92
N TYR A 75 9.91 4.28 4.11
CA TYR A 75 11.13 4.86 3.59
C TYR A 75 11.98 3.80 2.91
N VAL A 76 12.69 4.23 1.88
CA VAL A 76 13.50 3.35 1.04
C VAL A 76 14.97 3.70 1.22
N ASP A 77 15.75 2.72 1.68
CA ASP A 77 17.22 2.76 1.69
C ASP A 77 17.73 1.98 0.49
N ILE A 78 18.27 2.67 -0.50
CA ILE A 78 19.04 2.01 -1.56
C ILE A 78 20.41 1.64 -0.98
N GLN A 79 20.45 0.49 -0.32
CA GLN A 79 21.69 -0.14 0.11
C GLN A 79 22.39 -0.80 -1.07
N HIS A 80 23.68 -0.53 -1.15
CA HIS A 80 24.67 -1.09 -2.08
C HIS A 80 24.96 -2.58 -1.79
N GLU A 81 24.00 -3.36 -1.27
CA GLU A 81 24.25 -4.74 -0.87
C GLU A 81 24.18 -5.75 -2.03
N ARG A 82 23.72 -5.33 -3.21
CA ARG A 82 23.94 -6.11 -4.44
C ARG A 82 25.20 -5.63 -5.13
N GLU A 83 26.21 -6.50 -5.19
CA GLU A 83 27.48 -6.30 -5.92
C GLU A 83 27.28 -5.86 -7.40
N GLU A 84 26.09 -6.07 -7.97
CA GLU A 84 25.74 -5.68 -9.34
C GLU A 84 25.14 -4.26 -9.48
N ILE A 85 24.97 -3.51 -8.39
CA ILE A 85 24.57 -2.11 -8.48
C ILE A 85 25.78 -1.33 -8.96
N ALA A 86 25.83 -1.11 -10.28
CA ALA A 86 26.94 -0.44 -10.97
C ALA A 86 27.35 0.83 -10.23
N ASN A 87 28.66 1.13 -10.22
CA ASN A 87 29.29 2.33 -9.63
C ASN A 87 28.67 3.69 -10.06
N ASN A 88 27.71 3.68 -10.99
CA ASN A 88 26.97 4.83 -11.51
C ASN A 88 25.47 4.79 -11.17
N THR A 89 25.01 3.89 -10.30
CA THR A 89 23.61 3.84 -9.93
C THR A 89 23.33 5.02 -9.02
N PRO A 90 22.42 5.92 -9.41
CA PRO A 90 22.15 7.06 -8.59
C PRO A 90 21.58 6.63 -7.24
N GLN A 91 22.22 7.09 -6.18
CA GLN A 91 21.81 6.78 -4.83
C GLN A 91 20.61 7.66 -4.44
N TYR A 92 19.43 7.32 -4.90
CA TYR A 92 18.20 8.03 -4.57
C TYR A 92 17.53 7.43 -3.33
N GLY A 93 16.78 8.22 -2.60
CA GLY A 93 16.03 7.77 -1.43
C GLY A 93 14.64 8.38 -1.46
N GLY A 94 13.69 7.79 -0.74
CA GLY A 94 12.33 8.28 -0.72
C GLY A 94 11.66 8.02 0.61
N ILE A 95 10.72 8.90 0.94
CA ILE A 95 9.74 8.70 1.99
C ILE A 95 8.37 8.82 1.37
N PHE A 96 7.49 7.90 1.74
CA PHE A 96 6.13 7.77 1.23
C PHE A 96 5.19 7.65 2.41
N LEU A 97 4.10 8.41 2.39
CA LEU A 97 2.99 8.26 3.31
C LEU A 97 1.88 7.54 2.57
N ILE A 98 1.45 6.42 3.13
CA ILE A 98 0.44 5.53 2.57
C ILE A 98 -0.75 5.52 3.52
N ASN A 99 -1.94 5.70 2.98
CA ASN A 99 -3.17 5.63 3.77
C ASN A 99 -3.34 4.23 4.37
N GLY A 100 -3.49 4.14 5.69
CA GLY A 100 -3.49 2.86 6.41
C GLY A 100 -4.74 2.01 6.16
N ARG A 101 -5.84 2.64 5.75
CA ARG A 101 -7.11 1.97 5.44
C ARG A 101 -7.12 1.34 4.05
N THR A 102 -6.56 2.02 3.07
CA THR A 102 -6.72 1.71 1.64
C THR A 102 -5.43 1.26 0.97
N GLY A 103 -4.27 1.51 1.59
CA GLY A 103 -2.97 1.31 0.96
C GLY A 103 -2.66 2.33 -0.14
N ALA A 104 -3.48 3.36 -0.36
CA ALA A 104 -3.23 4.34 -1.41
C ALA A 104 -2.10 5.32 -1.03
N PRO A 105 -1.23 5.73 -1.97
CA PRO A 105 -0.22 6.75 -1.71
C PRO A 105 -0.91 8.10 -1.44
N PHE A 106 -0.56 8.73 -0.33
CA PHE A 106 -1.11 10.02 0.08
C PHE A 106 -0.13 11.16 -0.19
N TRP A 107 1.14 10.97 0.17
CA TRP A 107 2.20 11.96 -0.04
C TRP A 107 3.54 11.27 -0.23
N SER A 108 4.46 11.92 -0.93
CA SER A 108 5.83 11.44 -1.04
C SER A 108 6.85 12.58 -1.10
N ARG A 109 8.08 12.27 -0.71
CA ARG A 109 9.24 13.11 -0.92
C ARG A 109 10.43 12.25 -1.30
N GLU A 110 10.96 12.55 -2.49
CA GLU A 110 12.15 11.90 -3.02
C GLU A 110 13.39 12.74 -2.75
N PHE A 111 14.53 12.08 -2.68
CA PHE A 111 15.82 12.65 -2.37
C PHE A 111 16.88 12.16 -3.35
N SER A 112 17.83 13.05 -3.64
CA SER A 112 19.00 12.74 -4.47
C SER A 112 20.07 11.89 -3.75
N THR A 113 19.80 11.49 -2.50
CA THR A 113 20.68 10.73 -1.61
C THR A 113 19.86 9.67 -0.87
N PRO A 114 20.43 8.52 -0.47
CA PRO A 114 19.70 7.49 0.27
C PRO A 114 19.17 7.99 1.61
N VAL A 115 17.98 7.51 1.97
CA VAL A 115 17.45 7.62 3.34
C VAL A 115 18.02 6.46 4.13
N LYS A 116 18.78 6.74 5.18
CA LYS A 116 19.38 5.70 6.03
C LYS A 116 18.46 5.28 7.14
N LYS A 117 17.76 6.24 7.73
CA LYS A 117 16.83 5.96 8.80
C LYS A 117 15.82 7.07 8.96
N VAL A 118 14.64 6.70 9.42
CA VAL A 118 13.62 7.64 9.85
C VAL A 118 13.31 7.38 11.32
N PHE A 119 13.21 8.46 12.09
CA PHE A 119 12.86 8.42 13.51
C PHE A 119 11.60 9.24 13.72
N GLN A 120 10.58 8.63 14.30
CA GLN A 120 9.42 9.37 14.78
C GLN A 120 9.84 10.21 15.99
N ILE A 121 9.44 11.48 15.98
CA ILE A 121 9.69 12.44 17.04
C ILE A 121 8.37 13.00 17.57
N MET A 122 8.45 13.86 18.57
CA MET A 122 7.29 14.63 19.04
C MET A 122 6.78 15.57 17.95
N ASP A 123 5.50 15.91 18.01
CA ASP A 123 4.89 17.01 17.27
C ASP A 123 5.66 18.32 17.58
N VAL A 124 6.32 18.89 16.58
CA VAL A 124 7.12 20.12 16.72
C VAL A 124 6.40 21.37 16.23
N ASP A 125 5.34 21.25 15.44
CA ASP A 125 4.61 22.38 14.85
C ASP A 125 3.20 22.59 15.42
N SER A 126 2.79 21.75 16.37
CA SER A 126 1.52 21.78 17.10
C SER A 126 0.29 21.46 16.24
N ASP A 127 0.45 20.66 15.20
CA ASP A 127 -0.66 20.16 14.37
C ASP A 127 -1.34 18.89 14.91
N ASN A 128 -0.85 18.38 16.07
CA ASN A 128 -1.31 17.17 16.73
C ASN A 128 -1.03 15.87 15.94
N ILE A 129 -0.06 15.91 15.03
CA ILE A 129 0.52 14.78 14.31
C ILE A 129 2.01 14.68 14.69
N LYS A 130 2.52 13.46 14.92
CA LYS A 130 3.96 13.31 15.17
C LYS A 130 4.79 13.60 13.93
N ASP A 131 5.86 14.35 14.14
CA ASP A 131 6.86 14.63 13.12
C ASP A 131 7.92 13.52 12.98
N TYR A 132 8.77 13.69 11.96
CA TYR A 132 9.81 12.72 11.62
C TYR A 132 11.17 13.40 11.40
N PHE A 133 12.20 12.84 12.05
CA PHE A 133 13.60 13.13 11.71
C PHE A 133 14.09 12.13 10.66
N VAL A 134 14.63 12.66 9.56
CA VAL A 134 15.09 11.86 8.41
C VAL A 134 16.60 11.94 8.31
N ASP A 135 17.26 10.82 8.61
CA ASP A 135 18.69 10.67 8.39
C ASP A 135 18.96 10.29 6.93
N ARG A 136 19.79 11.07 6.27
CA ARG A 136 20.16 10.91 4.87
C ARG A 136 21.67 10.84 4.75
N ALA A 137 22.15 9.95 3.90
CA ALA A 137 23.57 9.93 3.61
C ALA A 137 23.99 11.22 2.89
N THR A 138 24.98 11.92 3.41
CA THR A 138 25.72 12.90 2.60
C THR A 138 26.67 12.12 1.71
N ALA A 139 26.35 12.00 0.43
CA ALA A 139 27.31 11.52 -0.56
C ALA A 139 28.45 12.54 -0.67
N SER A 140 29.52 12.35 0.09
CA SER A 140 30.80 12.95 -0.28
C SER A 140 31.28 12.19 -1.52
N PRO A 141 31.71 12.86 -2.61
CA PRO A 141 32.25 12.20 -3.80
C PRO A 141 33.43 11.24 -3.52
N ASN A 142 34.00 11.29 -2.31
CA ASN A 142 35.19 10.56 -1.90
C ASN A 142 34.93 9.49 -0.85
N TRP A 143 33.78 8.80 -0.89
CA TRP A 143 33.56 7.62 -0.05
C TRP A 143 34.40 6.44 -0.57
N SER A 144 35.72 6.50 -0.38
CA SER A 144 36.57 5.31 -0.44
C SER A 144 36.49 4.63 0.92
N TYR A 145 35.99 3.40 0.96
CA TYR A 145 36.33 2.51 2.06
C TYR A 145 37.86 2.45 2.09
N GLY A 146 38.47 3.04 3.12
CA GLY A 146 39.90 2.87 3.33
C GLY A 146 40.13 1.39 3.56
N GLU A 147 40.80 0.73 2.61
CA GLU A 147 41.32 -0.61 2.84
C GLU A 147 42.28 -0.54 4.02
N GLY A 148 41.85 -1.14 5.14
CA GLY A 148 42.68 -1.41 6.31
C GLY A 148 42.97 -2.90 6.38
#